data_AF-A0A520ET90-F1
#
_entry.id   AF-A0A520ET90-F1
#
_cell.length_a   1.000
_cell.length_b   1.000
_cell.length_c   1.000
_cell.angle_alpha   90.00
_cell.angle_beta   90.00
_cell.angle_gamma   90.00
#
_symmetry.space_group_name_H-M   'P 1'
#
loop_
_entity.id
_entity.type
_entity.pdbx_description
1 polymer ?
#
loop_
_entity_poly.entity_id
_entity_poly.type
_entity_poly.pdbx_seq_one_letter_code
_entity_poly.pdbx_strand_id
1 'polypeptide(L)'
;MKSDPDVRFAPLTDAALRHLPLKDWVDRFGAGAPFLADILHHDKDGAYWRAVDIRRQLHNIDVPMLHVGSWYNIANWDTPQYFLGVGQEAMSATARENQALFMGPGRTCCRTANPPQAARATSTSDQKPPTPCRRCSSSVSTTTSDGGTSLPRPPVTLFVMGDHLWRHEDEWPLNRAQATFSYLHSEGDANSADGGGTLDRNRSDSHELPDTYVYDQEEPGPHRGRSVCRGRRARPALEGTPTGRRALHLGSARVDDDQRDRRDRGQTRTWRSLAPCV
;
A
#
# COMPACT_ATOMS: atom_id res chain seq x y z
N MET A 1 28.88 10.61 -7.39
CA MET A 1 27.90 9.82 -6.62
C MET A 1 26.77 10.69 -6.08
N LYS A 2 27.06 11.84 -5.46
CA LYS A 2 26.07 12.85 -5.09
C LYS A 2 25.91 13.91 -6.17
N SER A 3 24.72 14.50 -6.30
CA SER A 3 24.51 15.71 -7.12
C SER A 3 25.10 16.97 -6.46
N ASP A 4 25.24 16.98 -5.13
CA ASP A 4 25.73 18.10 -4.33
C ASP A 4 26.43 17.56 -3.06
N PRO A 5 27.72 17.84 -2.83
CA PRO A 5 28.44 17.36 -1.65
C PRO A 5 28.01 18.04 -0.33
N ASP A 6 27.43 19.23 -0.38
CA ASP A 6 27.03 20.01 0.80
C ASP A 6 25.67 19.56 1.37
N VAL A 7 24.92 18.78 0.60
CA VAL A 7 23.66 18.20 1.03
C VAL A 7 23.91 16.81 1.63
N ARG A 8 23.69 16.68 2.96
CA ARG A 8 23.83 15.41 3.72
C ARG A 8 23.06 14.21 3.13
N PHE A 9 22.10 14.44 2.23
CA PHE A 9 21.34 13.41 1.51
C PHE A 9 21.04 13.82 0.05
N ALA A 10 22.04 14.30 -0.68
CA ALA A 10 21.87 14.54 -2.12
C ALA A 10 21.42 13.24 -2.83
N PRO A 11 20.41 13.30 -3.70
CA PRO A 11 20.02 12.14 -4.49
C PRO A 11 21.18 11.69 -5.39
N LEU A 12 21.20 10.39 -5.69
CA LEU A 12 22.07 9.85 -6.73
C LEU A 12 21.66 10.46 -8.09
N THR A 13 22.64 10.66 -8.97
CA THR A 13 22.37 11.07 -10.35
C THR A 13 21.78 9.91 -11.15
N ASP A 14 21.08 10.20 -12.25
CA ASP A 14 20.55 9.15 -13.13
C ASP A 14 21.65 8.23 -13.67
N ALA A 15 22.81 8.80 -14.03
CA ALA A 15 23.99 8.04 -14.44
C ALA A 15 24.51 7.13 -13.31
N ALA A 16 24.46 7.59 -12.06
CA ALA A 16 24.83 6.76 -10.93
C ALA A 16 23.83 5.61 -10.76
N LEU A 17 22.51 5.87 -10.78
CA LEU A 17 21.46 4.84 -10.63
C LEU A 17 21.53 3.72 -11.69
N ARG A 18 22.16 3.97 -12.85
CA ARG A 18 22.37 3.00 -13.93
C ARG A 18 23.65 2.17 -13.77
N HIS A 19 24.45 2.42 -12.74
CA HIS A 19 25.72 1.70 -12.53
C HIS A 19 25.48 0.22 -12.21
N LEU A 20 26.08 -0.64 -13.02
CA LEU A 20 26.16 -2.07 -12.84
C LEU A 20 27.63 -2.54 -12.84
N PRO A 21 27.93 -3.68 -12.19
CA PRO A 21 27.01 -4.53 -11.42
C PRO A 21 26.65 -3.94 -10.05
N LEU A 22 25.51 -4.39 -9.49
CA LEU A 22 24.99 -3.87 -8.21
C LEU A 22 25.97 -4.06 -7.03
N LYS A 23 26.77 -5.12 -7.06
CA LYS A 23 27.77 -5.44 -6.02
C LYS A 23 28.85 -4.36 -5.85
N ASP A 24 29.17 -3.60 -6.91
CA ASP A 24 30.16 -2.52 -6.83
C ASP A 24 29.74 -1.42 -5.85
N TRP A 25 28.44 -1.33 -5.56
CA TRP A 25 27.91 -0.36 -4.61
C TRP A 25 28.34 -0.63 -3.17
N VAL A 26 28.71 -1.86 -2.82
CA VAL A 26 29.26 -2.20 -1.51
C VAL A 26 30.51 -1.37 -1.26
N ASP A 27 31.46 -1.39 -2.20
CA ASP A 27 32.72 -0.65 -2.08
C ASP A 27 32.51 0.85 -2.24
N ARG A 28 31.61 1.27 -3.16
CA ARG A 28 31.33 2.70 -3.40
C ARG A 28 30.71 3.40 -2.20
N PHE A 29 29.82 2.72 -1.47
CA PHE A 29 29.26 3.26 -0.24
C PHE A 29 30.18 3.01 0.95
N GLY A 30 30.94 1.91 0.95
CA GLY A 30 31.86 1.53 2.00
C GLY A 30 31.22 1.63 3.38
N ALA A 31 31.90 2.32 4.31
CA ALA A 31 31.42 2.55 5.68
C ALA A 31 30.10 3.36 5.76
N GLY A 32 29.63 3.97 4.68
CA GLY A 32 28.36 4.70 4.64
C GLY A 32 27.13 3.80 4.53
N ALA A 33 27.28 2.56 4.06
CA ALA A 33 26.20 1.56 4.00
C ALA A 33 26.75 0.14 4.19
N PRO A 34 27.37 -0.17 5.34
CA PRO A 34 28.04 -1.46 5.56
C PRO A 34 27.08 -2.66 5.45
N PHE A 35 25.80 -2.45 5.79
CA PHE A 35 24.73 -3.45 5.69
C PHE A 35 24.40 -3.88 4.24
N LEU A 36 24.83 -3.12 3.23
CA LEU A 36 24.51 -3.43 1.84
C LEU A 36 25.17 -4.73 1.38
N ALA A 37 26.36 -5.03 1.89
CA ALA A 37 27.02 -6.30 1.64
C ALA A 37 26.11 -7.46 2.04
N ASP A 38 25.61 -7.45 3.28
CA ASP A 38 24.77 -8.53 3.81
C ASP A 38 23.47 -8.69 3.01
N ILE A 39 22.82 -7.58 2.63
CA ILE A 39 21.62 -7.61 1.79
C ILE A 39 21.88 -8.31 0.46
N LEU A 40 23.00 -7.98 -0.21
CA LEU A 40 23.33 -8.54 -1.52
C LEU A 40 23.83 -10.00 -1.44
N HIS A 41 24.44 -10.40 -0.33
CA HIS A 41 24.82 -11.79 -0.08
C HIS A 41 23.62 -12.68 0.31
N HIS A 42 22.59 -12.09 0.92
CA HIS A 42 21.36 -12.77 1.33
C HIS A 42 20.17 -12.31 0.47
N ASP A 43 20.26 -12.53 -0.84
CA ASP A 43 19.25 -12.10 -1.84
C ASP A 43 17.93 -12.89 -1.80
N LYS A 44 17.88 -14.01 -1.07
CA LYS A 44 16.71 -14.89 -0.91
C LYS A 44 16.24 -14.93 0.53
N ASP A 45 14.95 -15.20 0.73
CA ASP A 45 14.44 -15.59 2.05
C ASP A 45 15.22 -16.80 2.59
N GLY A 46 15.47 -16.83 3.90
CA GLY A 46 16.28 -17.88 4.51
C GLY A 46 16.59 -17.62 5.97
N ALA A 47 17.45 -18.46 6.55
CA ALA A 47 17.80 -18.40 7.98
C ALA A 47 18.26 -16.99 8.41
N TYR A 48 19.01 -16.30 7.56
CA TYR A 48 19.47 -14.93 7.81
C TYR A 48 18.28 -13.97 8.08
N TRP A 49 17.32 -13.89 7.17
CA TRP A 49 16.16 -13.01 7.33
C TRP A 49 15.18 -13.49 8.40
N ARG A 50 15.02 -14.80 8.56
CA ARG A 50 14.14 -15.39 9.58
C ARG A 50 14.59 -15.07 11.00
N ALA A 51 15.89 -14.85 11.22
CA ALA A 51 16.43 -14.47 12.52
C ALA A 51 15.96 -13.08 12.99
N VAL A 52 15.62 -12.18 12.06
CA VAL A 52 15.18 -10.80 12.35
C VAL A 52 13.70 -10.57 12.04
N ASP A 53 12.97 -11.62 11.64
CA ASP A 53 11.56 -11.54 11.27
C ASP A 53 10.65 -11.59 12.50
N ILE A 54 10.19 -10.43 12.95
CA ILE A 54 9.31 -10.27 14.12
C ILE A 54 7.97 -10.99 13.94
N ARG A 55 7.51 -11.25 12.70
CA ARG A 55 6.27 -12.00 12.45
C ARG A 55 6.33 -13.42 13.01
N ARG A 56 7.53 -13.97 13.22
CA ARG A 56 7.72 -15.28 13.86
C ARG A 56 7.64 -15.25 15.38
N GLN A 57 7.57 -14.05 15.96
CA GLN A 57 7.63 -13.80 17.40
C GLN A 57 6.35 -13.14 17.92
N LEU A 58 5.27 -13.11 17.14
CA LEU A 58 4.02 -12.46 17.54
C LEU A 58 3.43 -13.10 18.81
N HIS A 59 3.62 -14.41 18.99
CA HIS A 59 3.23 -15.15 20.19
C HIS A 59 3.93 -14.71 21.48
N ASN A 60 4.99 -13.88 21.39
CA ASN A 60 5.65 -13.30 22.55
C ASN A 60 5.13 -11.90 22.91
N ILE A 61 4.17 -11.35 22.16
CA ILE A 61 3.61 -10.03 22.40
C ILE A 61 2.46 -10.12 23.41
N ASP A 62 2.53 -9.32 24.48
CA ASP A 62 1.53 -9.28 25.56
C ASP A 62 0.97 -7.87 25.81
N VAL A 63 1.05 -6.98 24.81
CA VAL A 63 0.61 -5.59 24.94
C VAL A 63 -0.43 -5.21 23.89
N PRO A 64 -1.44 -4.39 24.24
CA PRO A 64 -2.29 -3.73 23.26
C PRO A 64 -1.47 -2.85 22.32
N MET A 65 -1.84 -2.79 21.02
CA MET A 65 -1.12 -1.96 20.05
C MET A 65 -2.07 -1.15 19.16
N LEU A 66 -1.65 0.09 18.90
CA LEU A 66 -2.18 0.91 17.80
C LEU A 66 -1.25 0.80 16.60
N HIS A 67 -1.72 0.18 15.53
CA HIS A 67 -1.02 0.03 14.26
C HIS A 67 -1.31 1.23 13.36
N VAL A 68 -0.28 2.03 13.05
CA VAL A 68 -0.45 3.26 12.26
C VAL A 68 0.28 3.15 10.93
N GLY A 69 -0.49 3.15 9.84
CA GLY A 69 0.00 3.02 8.48
C GLY A 69 -0.59 4.06 7.52
N SER A 70 -0.18 3.99 6.26
CA SER A 70 -0.68 4.90 5.23
C SER A 70 -0.61 4.29 3.83
N TRP A 71 -1.58 4.56 2.96
CA TRP A 71 -1.73 3.90 1.66
C TRP A 71 -0.58 4.12 0.67
N TYR A 72 0.19 5.21 0.82
CA TYR A 72 1.36 5.51 -0.03
C TYR A 72 2.68 5.43 0.76
N ASN A 73 2.70 4.73 1.89
CA ASN A 73 3.94 4.40 2.60
C ASN A 73 4.54 3.12 2.01
N ILE A 74 5.87 3.04 1.90
CA ILE A 74 6.58 1.85 1.44
C ILE A 74 6.39 0.62 2.34
N ALA A 75 6.22 0.84 3.64
CA ALA A 75 6.04 -0.23 4.62
C ALA A 75 4.54 -0.51 4.91
N ASN A 76 3.64 -0.06 4.03
CA ASN A 76 2.19 -0.19 4.26
C ASN A 76 1.68 -1.62 4.20
N TRP A 77 2.41 -2.53 3.56
CA TRP A 77 2.10 -3.96 3.53
C TRP A 77 2.10 -4.55 4.95
N ASP A 78 3.07 -4.14 5.77
CA ASP A 78 3.30 -4.76 7.07
C ASP A 78 2.26 -4.32 8.11
N THR A 79 1.83 -3.05 8.11
CA THR A 79 0.89 -2.53 9.12
C THR A 79 -0.39 -3.37 9.30
N PRO A 80 -1.18 -3.67 8.25
CA PRO A 80 -2.36 -4.52 8.41
C PRO A 80 -2.00 -5.98 8.73
N GLN A 81 -0.84 -6.47 8.28
CA GLN A 81 -0.40 -7.84 8.57
C GLN A 81 -0.05 -8.01 10.05
N TYR A 82 0.62 -7.02 10.67
CA TYR A 82 0.88 -7.04 12.11
C TYR A 82 -0.41 -6.84 12.94
N PHE A 83 -1.33 -5.99 12.50
CA PHE A 83 -2.64 -5.87 13.15
C PHE A 83 -3.36 -7.23 13.22
N LEU A 84 -3.41 -7.94 12.09
CA LEU A 84 -4.00 -9.27 11.99
C LEU A 84 -3.24 -10.31 12.81
N GLY A 85 -1.93 -10.41 12.59
CA GLY A 85 -1.08 -11.43 13.20
C GLY A 85 -1.03 -11.30 14.72
N VAL A 86 -0.91 -10.08 15.27
CA VAL A 86 -0.98 -9.85 16.72
C VAL A 86 -2.38 -10.19 17.25
N GLY A 87 -3.44 -9.82 16.53
CA GLY A 87 -4.81 -10.18 16.90
C GLY A 87 -5.07 -11.69 16.96
N GLN A 88 -4.30 -12.49 16.20
CA GLN A 88 -4.45 -13.95 16.14
C GLN A 88 -3.49 -14.69 17.08
N GLU A 89 -2.24 -14.27 17.13
CA GLU A 89 -1.15 -15.07 17.70
C GLU A 89 -0.61 -14.54 19.02
N ALA A 90 -0.92 -13.31 19.44
CA ALA A 90 -0.34 -12.72 20.65
C ALA A 90 -0.54 -13.57 21.91
N MET A 91 0.37 -13.40 22.88
CA MET A 91 0.48 -14.24 24.08
C MET A 91 -0.83 -14.31 24.88
N SER A 92 -1.43 -13.16 25.20
CA SER A 92 -2.65 -13.09 25.99
C SER A 92 -3.89 -12.74 25.18
N ALA A 93 -5.06 -13.11 25.71
CA ALA A 93 -6.35 -12.67 25.18
C ALA A 93 -6.46 -11.14 25.20
N THR A 94 -5.96 -10.48 26.24
CA THR A 94 -5.92 -9.01 26.32
C THR A 94 -5.13 -8.40 25.17
N ALA A 95 -3.95 -8.93 24.85
CA ALA A 95 -3.19 -8.46 23.69
C ALA A 95 -3.94 -8.73 22.39
N ARG A 96 -4.48 -9.94 22.19
CA ARG A 96 -5.21 -10.31 20.96
C ARG A 96 -6.45 -9.43 20.72
N GLU A 97 -7.23 -9.13 21.76
CA GLU A 97 -8.52 -8.42 21.65
C GLU A 97 -8.41 -6.89 21.67
N ASN A 98 -7.24 -6.35 22.05
CA ASN A 98 -7.00 -4.92 22.14
C ASN A 98 -5.98 -4.48 21.10
N GLN A 99 -6.38 -4.59 19.83
CA GLN A 99 -5.62 -4.08 18.69
C GLN A 99 -6.46 -3.03 17.95
N ALA A 100 -5.81 -1.98 17.46
CA ALA A 100 -6.44 -0.97 16.63
C ALA A 100 -5.58 -0.65 15.41
N LEU A 101 -6.21 -0.37 14.26
CA LEU A 101 -5.57 -0.08 12.99
C LEU A 101 -5.97 1.31 12.49
N PHE A 102 -5.00 2.08 12.04
CA PHE A 102 -5.20 3.38 11.40
C PHE A 102 -4.49 3.42 10.04
N MET A 103 -5.22 3.67 8.96
CA MET A 103 -4.68 3.76 7.59
C MET A 103 -5.02 5.11 6.94
N GLY A 104 -4.03 6.01 6.86
CA GLY A 104 -4.20 7.33 6.24
C GLY A 104 -3.83 7.40 4.74
N PRO A 105 -4.12 8.52 4.05
CA PRO A 105 -3.85 8.67 2.60
C PRO A 105 -2.44 9.17 2.24
N GLY A 106 -1.58 9.45 3.22
CA GLY A 106 -0.27 10.03 3.00
C GLY A 106 0.83 9.05 2.56
N ARG A 107 2.01 9.61 2.30
CA ARG A 107 3.27 8.85 2.08
C ARG A 107 3.97 8.46 3.37
N THR A 108 3.68 9.18 4.44
CA THR A 108 4.12 8.88 5.80
C THR A 108 3.01 9.35 6.73
N CYS A 109 2.71 8.59 7.79
CA CYS A 109 1.61 8.91 8.71
C CYS A 109 1.79 10.27 9.43
N CYS A 110 3.03 10.79 9.48
CA CYS A 110 3.41 11.99 10.24
C CYS A 110 3.59 13.26 9.39
N ARG A 111 3.43 13.21 8.07
CA ARG A 111 3.61 14.39 7.20
C ARG A 111 2.60 14.39 6.07
N THR A 112 1.42 14.93 6.37
CA THR A 112 0.38 15.31 5.39
C THR A 112 0.79 16.47 4.48
N ALA A 113 2.06 16.89 4.48
CA ALA A 113 2.49 18.11 3.81
C ALA A 113 2.33 18.07 2.27
N ASN A 114 2.11 16.90 1.65
CA ASN A 114 1.74 16.79 0.23
C ASN A 114 1.08 15.43 -0.06
N PRO A 115 -0.24 15.26 0.11
CA PRO A 115 -0.93 14.13 -0.50
C PRO A 115 -0.75 14.16 -2.03
N PRO A 116 -0.67 13.01 -2.71
CA PRO A 116 -0.66 12.98 -4.18
C PRO A 116 -1.90 13.72 -4.73
N GLN A 117 -1.78 14.31 -5.92
CA GLN A 117 -2.81 15.18 -6.54
C GLN A 117 -4.24 14.58 -6.50
N ALA A 118 -4.36 13.25 -6.61
CA ALA A 118 -5.62 12.51 -6.50
C ALA A 118 -6.33 12.66 -5.14
N ALA A 119 -5.60 12.94 -4.06
CA ALA A 119 -6.13 13.20 -2.72
C ALA A 119 -6.27 14.70 -2.40
N ARG A 120 -5.97 15.59 -3.36
CA ARG A 120 -6.07 17.05 -3.23
C ARG A 120 -7.41 17.61 -3.71
N ALA A 121 -8.19 16.82 -4.46
CA ALA A 121 -9.36 17.30 -5.20
C ALA A 121 -10.63 17.55 -4.36
N THR A 122 -10.65 17.19 -3.07
CA THR A 122 -11.92 17.12 -2.30
C THR A 122 -11.72 17.21 -0.80
N SER A 123 -10.58 17.71 -0.29
CA SER A 123 -10.47 17.99 1.15
C SER A 123 -11.39 19.17 1.50
N THR A 124 -12.66 18.88 1.79
CA THR A 124 -13.54 19.81 2.47
C THR A 124 -12.89 20.11 3.82
N SER A 125 -12.88 21.40 4.16
CA SER A 125 -12.25 22.01 5.34
C SER A 125 -12.58 21.32 6.68
N ASP A 126 -13.62 20.50 6.76
CA ASP A 126 -14.20 20.01 8.02
C ASP A 126 -13.77 18.60 8.47
N GLN A 127 -13.00 17.85 7.68
CA GLN A 127 -12.53 16.52 8.11
C GLN A 127 -11.11 16.55 8.65
N LYS A 128 -10.97 17.06 9.88
CA LYS A 128 -9.73 16.98 10.64
C LYS A 128 -9.33 15.51 10.81
N PRO A 129 -8.05 15.13 10.60
CA PRO A 129 -7.63 13.76 10.82
C PRO A 129 -7.92 13.35 12.28
N PRO A 130 -8.33 12.10 12.52
CA PRO A 130 -8.56 11.59 13.86
C PRO A 130 -7.36 11.84 14.78
N THR A 131 -7.62 12.02 16.08
CA THR A 131 -6.66 12.35 17.14
C THR A 131 -5.30 11.61 17.08
N PRO A 132 -5.19 10.32 16.68
CA PRO A 132 -3.91 9.62 16.59
C PRO A 132 -2.92 10.28 15.61
N CYS A 133 -3.42 10.83 14.50
CA CYS A 133 -2.59 11.42 13.45
C CYS A 133 -1.99 12.77 13.87
N ARG A 134 -2.63 13.48 14.82
CA ARG A 134 -2.18 14.79 15.30
C ARG A 134 -1.03 14.67 16.32
N ARG A 135 -0.82 13.49 16.90
CA ARG A 135 0.02 13.26 18.09
C ARG A 135 1.30 12.46 17.85
N CYS A 136 1.68 12.20 16.60
CA CYS A 136 2.97 11.56 16.29
C CYS A 136 4.19 12.49 16.46
N SER A 137 4.01 13.78 16.80
CA SER A 137 5.11 14.74 16.99
C SER A 137 5.51 15.00 18.45
N SER A 138 4.76 14.50 19.43
CA SER A 138 5.11 14.66 20.84
C SER A 138 4.60 13.47 21.63
N SER A 139 5.53 12.68 22.16
CA SER A 139 5.38 11.66 23.20
C SER A 139 4.02 10.96 23.25
N VAL A 140 3.96 9.70 22.78
CA VAL A 140 2.81 8.81 22.98
C VAL A 140 2.56 8.66 24.49
N SER A 141 1.64 9.48 24.99
CA SER A 141 0.91 9.22 26.23
C SER A 141 -0.55 9.10 25.82
N THR A 142 -1.00 7.84 25.74
CA THR A 142 -2.38 7.43 25.53
C THR A 142 -3.08 7.39 26.89
N THR A 143 -3.23 8.54 27.52
CA THR A 143 -4.16 8.72 28.64
C THR A 143 -5.46 9.29 28.09
N THR A 144 -6.53 8.51 28.18
CA THR A 144 -7.88 9.06 28.11
C THR A 144 -8.18 9.83 29.41
N SER A 145 -9.24 10.63 29.40
CA SER A 145 -9.73 11.42 30.56
C SER A 145 -10.02 10.59 31.81
N ASP A 146 -10.01 9.27 31.68
CA ASP A 146 -10.48 8.32 32.69
C ASP A 146 -9.29 7.58 33.36
N GLY A 147 -8.05 7.98 33.05
CA GLY A 147 -6.84 7.38 33.60
C GLY A 147 -6.48 6.00 33.04
N GLY A 148 -7.28 5.45 32.13
CA GLY A 148 -7.00 4.22 31.38
C GLY A 148 -6.36 4.49 30.02
N THR A 149 -5.55 3.56 29.53
CA THR A 149 -5.05 3.53 28.15
C THR A 149 -5.95 2.63 27.31
N SER A 150 -7.13 3.13 26.89
CA SER A 150 -8.00 2.39 25.98
C SER A 150 -7.73 2.76 24.51
N LEU A 151 -7.70 1.75 23.65
CA LEU A 151 -7.57 1.93 22.20
C LEU A 151 -8.91 2.36 21.57
N PRO A 152 -8.89 3.04 20.41
CA PRO A 152 -10.11 3.50 19.76
C PRO A 152 -11.02 2.34 19.33
N ARG A 153 -12.33 2.58 19.39
CA ARG A 153 -13.40 1.70 18.88
C ARG A 153 -14.33 2.51 17.96
N PRO A 154 -14.75 2.00 16.78
CA PRO A 154 -14.34 0.74 16.15
C PRO A 154 -12.81 0.65 15.93
N PRO A 155 -12.20 -0.54 16.05
CA PRO A 155 -10.75 -0.72 16.08
C PRO A 155 -10.07 -0.30 14.78
N VAL A 156 -10.76 -0.27 13.65
CA VAL A 156 -10.17 0.04 12.35
C VAL A 156 -10.65 1.42 11.87
N THR A 157 -9.72 2.30 11.54
CA THR A 157 -9.97 3.62 10.97
C THR A 157 -9.22 3.76 9.64
N LEU A 158 -9.96 3.93 8.56
CA LEU A 158 -9.43 3.98 7.19
C LEU A 158 -9.76 5.32 6.56
N PHE A 159 -8.85 5.87 5.77
CA PHE A 159 -9.19 6.91 4.80
C PHE A 159 -9.56 6.26 3.47
N VAL A 160 -10.82 6.38 3.04
CA VAL A 160 -11.32 5.83 1.78
C VAL A 160 -10.95 6.77 0.65
N MET A 161 -9.97 6.38 -0.16
CA MET A 161 -9.56 7.14 -1.35
C MET A 161 -10.63 7.03 -2.44
N GLY A 162 -10.88 8.12 -3.17
CA GLY A 162 -11.96 8.20 -4.16
C GLY A 162 -13.15 8.97 -3.63
N ASP A 163 -13.63 8.59 -2.44
CA ASP A 163 -14.70 9.29 -1.70
C ASP A 163 -14.16 10.35 -0.74
N HIS A 164 -12.86 10.26 -0.41
CA HIS A 164 -12.10 11.21 0.42
C HIS A 164 -12.64 11.44 1.82
N LEU A 165 -13.10 10.36 2.45
CA LEU A 165 -13.65 10.38 3.80
C LEU A 165 -12.96 9.41 4.75
N TRP A 166 -13.03 9.71 6.04
CA TRP A 166 -12.68 8.76 7.10
C TRP A 166 -13.83 7.79 7.35
N ARG A 167 -13.51 6.49 7.44
CA ARG A 167 -14.44 5.41 7.71
C ARG A 167 -13.94 4.57 8.89
N HIS A 168 -14.86 4.26 9.79
CA HIS A 168 -14.60 3.41 10.95
C HIS A 168 -15.21 2.03 10.70
N GLU A 169 -14.49 0.98 11.06
CA GLU A 169 -14.84 -0.41 10.79
C GLU A 169 -14.52 -1.28 12.00
N ASP A 170 -15.32 -2.32 12.22
CA ASP A 170 -15.12 -3.26 13.32
C ASP A 170 -13.99 -4.26 13.08
N GLU A 171 -13.57 -4.41 11.82
CA GLU A 171 -12.67 -5.47 11.40
C GLU A 171 -11.89 -5.10 10.14
N TRP A 172 -10.81 -5.85 9.93
CA TRP A 172 -10.01 -5.83 8.71
C TRP A 172 -9.47 -7.24 8.47
N PRO A 173 -9.53 -7.80 7.25
CA PRO A 173 -10.25 -7.30 6.08
C PRO A 173 -11.77 -7.17 6.35
N LEU A 174 -12.47 -6.38 5.54
CA LEU A 174 -13.92 -6.19 5.71
C LEU A 174 -14.65 -7.49 5.35
N ASN A 175 -15.45 -8.10 6.25
CA ASN A 175 -16.17 -9.34 5.91
C ASN A 175 -17.17 -9.16 4.77
N ARG A 176 -17.70 -7.94 4.60
CA ARG A 176 -18.59 -7.61 3.49
C ARG A 176 -17.87 -7.49 2.13
N ALA A 177 -16.54 -7.55 2.11
CA ALA A 177 -15.79 -7.48 0.86
C ALA A 177 -16.00 -8.75 0.04
N GLN A 178 -16.44 -8.58 -1.21
CA GLN A 178 -16.59 -9.67 -2.15
C GLN A 178 -15.42 -9.69 -3.11
N ALA A 179 -14.63 -10.78 -3.06
CA ALA A 179 -13.57 -11.01 -4.03
C ALA A 179 -14.20 -11.07 -5.43
N THR A 180 -13.82 -10.09 -6.27
CA THR A 180 -14.34 -9.95 -7.63
C THR A 180 -13.15 -10.02 -8.57
N PHE A 181 -13.14 -11.01 -9.45
CA PHE A 181 -12.10 -11.16 -10.45
C PHE A 181 -12.34 -10.18 -11.61
N SER A 182 -11.26 -9.55 -12.07
CA SER A 182 -11.20 -8.85 -13.34
C SER A 182 -10.17 -9.56 -14.22
N TYR A 183 -10.62 -10.05 -15.37
CA TYR A 183 -9.80 -10.75 -16.35
C TYR A 183 -9.21 -9.76 -17.36
N LEU A 184 -8.01 -10.08 -17.85
CA LEU A 184 -7.30 -9.31 -18.86
C LEU A 184 -7.75 -9.78 -20.25
N HIS A 185 -8.11 -8.85 -21.12
CA HIS A 185 -8.52 -9.15 -22.50
C HIS A 185 -7.76 -8.31 -23.51
N SER A 186 -7.37 -8.91 -24.64
CA SER A 186 -6.77 -8.21 -25.77
C SER A 186 -6.79 -9.04 -27.06
N GLU A 187 -6.71 -8.38 -28.21
CA GLU A 187 -6.46 -9.01 -29.51
C GLU A 187 -4.97 -8.93 -29.93
N GLY A 188 -4.06 -8.82 -28.94
CA GLY A 188 -2.61 -8.73 -29.15
C GLY A 188 -2.07 -7.31 -29.34
N ASP A 189 -2.87 -6.31 -28.95
CA ASP A 189 -2.66 -4.88 -29.18
C ASP A 189 -2.81 -4.02 -27.91
N ALA A 190 -2.68 -4.60 -26.71
CA ALA A 190 -2.77 -3.85 -25.45
C ALA A 190 -1.55 -2.95 -25.16
N ASN A 191 -0.62 -2.79 -26.11
CA ASN A 191 0.53 -1.92 -25.93
C ASN A 191 0.12 -0.44 -25.85
N SER A 192 0.66 0.28 -24.85
CA SER A 192 0.43 1.72 -24.61
C SER A 192 -1.01 2.11 -24.24
N ALA A 193 -1.23 3.36 -23.83
CA ALA A 193 -2.56 3.85 -23.40
C ALA A 193 -3.64 3.75 -24.49
N ASP A 194 -3.24 3.83 -25.75
CA ASP A 194 -4.14 3.84 -26.91
C ASP A 194 -4.41 2.42 -27.47
N GLY A 195 -3.90 1.37 -26.80
CA GLY A 195 -4.10 -0.02 -27.18
C GLY A 195 -5.48 -0.58 -26.82
N GLY A 196 -5.81 -1.75 -27.36
CA GLY A 196 -7.12 -2.42 -27.22
C GLY A 196 -7.34 -3.22 -25.94
N GLY A 197 -6.43 -3.11 -24.96
CA GLY A 197 -6.50 -3.89 -23.72
C GLY A 197 -7.70 -3.53 -22.83
N THR A 198 -8.46 -4.52 -22.40
CA THR A 198 -9.64 -4.31 -21.54
C THR A 198 -9.65 -5.18 -20.28
N LEU A 199 -10.33 -4.69 -19.24
CA LEU A 199 -10.62 -5.44 -18.02
C LEU A 199 -12.11 -5.77 -17.96
N ASP A 200 -12.44 -7.06 -17.92
CA ASP A 200 -13.82 -7.56 -17.82
C ASP A 200 -14.00 -8.50 -16.63
N ARG A 201 -15.26 -8.75 -16.21
CA ARG A 201 -15.59 -9.68 -15.13
C ARG A 201 -15.77 -11.12 -15.63
N ASN A 202 -16.02 -11.28 -16.92
CA ASN A 202 -16.18 -12.57 -17.55
C ASN A 202 -14.81 -13.09 -17.96
N ARG A 203 -14.59 -14.38 -17.76
CA ARG A 203 -13.43 -15.04 -18.33
C ARG A 203 -13.65 -15.17 -19.84
N SER A 204 -12.60 -15.04 -20.64
CA SER A 204 -12.70 -15.35 -22.06
C SER A 204 -12.91 -16.85 -22.26
N ASP A 205 -13.91 -17.20 -23.07
CA ASP A 205 -14.15 -18.56 -23.53
C ASP A 205 -13.38 -18.88 -24.83
N SER A 206 -12.73 -17.87 -25.43
CA SER A 206 -11.98 -17.99 -26.67
C SER A 206 -10.46 -17.87 -26.44
N HIS A 207 -9.70 -18.39 -27.40
CA HIS A 207 -8.26 -18.17 -27.46
C HIS A 207 -7.97 -16.77 -27.99
N GLU A 208 -7.85 -15.82 -27.07
CA GLU A 208 -7.36 -14.47 -27.37
C GLU A 208 -5.87 -14.47 -27.74
N LEU A 209 -5.47 -13.52 -28.57
CA LEU A 209 -4.08 -13.38 -28.98
C LEU A 209 -3.24 -12.82 -27.83
N PRO A 210 -2.05 -13.39 -27.57
CA PRO A 210 -1.18 -12.90 -26.51
C PRO A 210 -0.56 -11.55 -26.88
N ASP A 211 -0.51 -10.64 -25.91
CA ASP A 211 0.27 -9.41 -26.00
C ASP A 211 1.77 -9.65 -25.86
N THR A 212 2.57 -8.87 -26.59
CA THR A 212 4.04 -8.88 -26.48
C THR A 212 4.56 -7.49 -26.09
N TYR A 213 5.54 -7.44 -25.20
CA TYR A 213 6.26 -6.22 -24.85
C TYR A 213 7.77 -6.44 -24.91
N VAL A 214 8.52 -5.34 -25.08
CA VAL A 214 9.98 -5.32 -25.09
C VAL A 214 10.47 -4.80 -23.75
N TYR A 215 11.28 -5.60 -23.07
CA TYR A 215 12.02 -5.20 -21.87
C TYR A 215 13.48 -4.92 -22.23
N ASP A 216 13.89 -3.66 -22.05
CA ASP A 216 15.27 -3.23 -22.22
C ASP A 216 15.84 -2.85 -20.84
N GLN A 217 16.92 -3.52 -20.43
CA GLN A 217 17.59 -3.26 -19.16
C GLN A 217 18.30 -1.89 -19.14
N GLU A 218 18.74 -1.41 -20.30
CA GLU A 218 19.36 -0.08 -20.44
C GLU A 218 18.31 1.04 -20.48
N GLU A 219 17.04 0.68 -20.65
CA GLU A 219 15.95 1.64 -20.61
C GLU A 219 14.76 1.10 -19.80
N PRO A 220 14.94 0.91 -18.48
CA PRO A 220 13.92 0.32 -17.63
C PRO A 220 12.72 1.27 -17.51
N GLY A 221 11.54 0.69 -17.34
CA GLY A 221 10.31 1.44 -17.10
C GLY A 221 10.45 2.39 -15.90
N PRO A 222 10.03 3.66 -16.01
CA PRO A 222 10.20 4.62 -14.93
C PRO A 222 9.34 4.23 -13.73
N HIS A 223 9.93 4.19 -12.53
CA HIS A 223 9.17 3.99 -11.30
C HIS A 223 8.31 5.22 -11.00
N ARG A 224 6.99 5.13 -11.22
CA ARG A 224 6.04 6.23 -10.99
C ARG A 224 5.09 5.88 -9.84
N GLY A 225 5.11 6.70 -8.79
CA GLY A 225 4.14 6.63 -7.70
C GLY A 225 4.40 5.58 -6.62
N ARG A 226 3.49 5.62 -5.64
CA ARG A 226 3.27 4.75 -4.47
C ARG A 226 4.25 4.79 -3.30
N SER A 227 5.53 4.45 -3.43
CA SER A 227 6.30 4.08 -2.21
C SER A 227 7.77 4.48 -2.22
N VAL A 228 8.07 5.77 -2.45
CA VAL A 228 9.46 6.25 -2.45
C VAL A 228 9.76 6.99 -1.15
N CYS A 229 10.70 6.47 -0.35
CA CYS A 229 11.18 7.10 0.90
C CYS A 229 11.74 8.51 0.66
N ARG A 230 12.44 8.74 -0.45
CA ARG A 230 12.96 10.05 -0.89
C ARG A 230 13.15 10.14 -2.40
N GLY A 231 12.59 11.19 -3.00
CA GLY A 231 12.83 11.57 -4.40
C GLY A 231 12.10 12.88 -4.73
N ARG A 232 12.83 13.93 -5.15
CA ARG A 232 12.25 15.23 -5.54
C ARG A 232 11.37 15.16 -6.80
N ARG A 233 11.30 14.01 -7.47
CA ARG A 233 10.48 13.79 -8.66
C ARG A 233 9.62 12.54 -8.53
N ALA A 234 8.86 12.43 -7.45
CA ALA A 234 7.64 11.66 -7.57
C ALA A 234 6.66 12.52 -8.38
N ARG A 235 6.72 12.43 -9.71
CA ARG A 235 5.63 12.92 -10.55
C ARG A 235 4.33 12.26 -10.05
N PRO A 236 3.20 12.99 -9.99
CA PRO A 236 1.91 12.40 -9.66
C PRO A 236 1.72 11.11 -10.47
N ALA A 237 1.04 10.12 -9.88
CA ALA A 237 0.86 8.78 -10.43
C ALA A 237 0.13 8.72 -11.79
N LEU A 238 -0.12 9.87 -12.44
CA LEU A 238 -0.99 10.02 -13.60
C LEU A 238 -0.36 10.82 -14.75
N GLU A 239 0.83 11.41 -14.61
CA GLU A 239 1.43 12.15 -15.73
C GLU A 239 2.40 11.29 -16.53
N GLY A 240 1.93 10.86 -17.70
CA GLY A 240 2.64 10.22 -18.82
C GLY A 240 2.45 8.71 -18.89
N THR A 241 1.65 8.21 -19.81
CA THR A 241 1.63 6.78 -20.10
C THR A 241 2.95 6.39 -20.78
N PRO A 242 3.60 5.27 -20.42
CA PRO A 242 4.68 4.74 -21.25
C PRO A 242 4.16 4.53 -22.67
N THR A 243 4.84 5.10 -23.65
CA THR A 243 4.48 4.99 -25.07
C THR A 243 5.19 3.80 -25.71
N GLY A 244 4.55 3.20 -26.72
CA GLY A 244 5.11 2.08 -27.48
C GLY A 244 4.98 0.71 -26.81
N ARG A 245 5.72 -0.28 -27.31
CA ARG A 245 5.62 -1.72 -26.92
C ARG A 245 6.28 -2.05 -25.57
N ARG A 246 6.31 -1.11 -24.62
CA ARG A 246 7.06 -1.22 -23.35
C ARG A 246 6.16 -1.41 -22.14
N ALA A 247 4.87 -1.13 -22.29
CA ALA A 247 3.87 -1.35 -21.27
C ALA A 247 2.58 -1.84 -21.92
N LEU A 248 1.88 -2.73 -21.22
CA LEU A 248 0.52 -3.11 -21.56
C LEU A 248 -0.43 -2.26 -20.71
N HIS A 249 -1.47 -1.71 -21.32
CA HIS A 249 -2.49 -0.91 -20.66
C HIS A 249 -3.85 -1.57 -20.83
N LEU A 250 -4.55 -1.80 -19.72
CA LEU A 250 -5.90 -2.36 -19.74
C LEU A 250 -6.83 -1.48 -18.93
N GLY A 251 -7.94 -1.08 -19.55
CA GLY A 251 -8.98 -0.27 -18.92
C GLY A 251 -10.29 -1.02 -18.83
N SER A 252 -11.06 -0.78 -17.76
CA SER A 252 -12.49 -1.11 -17.82
C SER A 252 -13.21 -0.06 -18.65
N ALA A 253 -14.41 -0.40 -19.15
CA ALA A 253 -15.34 0.62 -19.61
C ALA A 253 -15.55 1.70 -18.53
N ARG A 254 -15.95 2.90 -18.95
CA ARG A 254 -16.31 3.97 -18.01
C ARG A 254 -17.36 3.44 -17.05
N VAL A 255 -17.08 3.62 -15.76
CA VAL A 255 -18.03 3.26 -14.70
C VAL A 255 -19.04 4.40 -14.63
N ASP A 256 -20.24 4.20 -15.17
CA ASP A 256 -21.34 5.15 -15.02
C ASP A 256 -21.74 5.31 -13.54
N ASP A 257 -22.29 6.47 -13.18
CA ASP A 257 -22.62 6.84 -11.80
C ASP A 257 -23.55 5.83 -11.08
N ASP A 258 -24.38 5.07 -11.81
CA ASP A 258 -25.26 4.03 -11.25
C ASP A 258 -24.48 2.86 -10.61
N GLN A 259 -23.25 2.60 -11.06
CA GLN A 259 -22.37 1.59 -10.46
C GLN A 259 -21.60 2.10 -9.24
N ARG A 260 -21.56 3.43 -9.00
CA ARG A 260 -21.12 4.01 -7.72
C ARG A 260 -22.20 3.84 -6.67
N ASP A 261 -23.45 4.16 -7.01
CA ASP A 261 -24.59 4.15 -6.08
C ASP A 261 -24.97 2.73 -5.59
N ARG A 262 -24.76 1.70 -6.43
CA ARG A 262 -24.94 0.29 -6.05
C ARG A 262 -23.89 -0.23 -5.05
N ARG A 263 -22.76 0.45 -4.87
CA ARG A 263 -21.76 0.09 -3.84
C ARG A 263 -22.12 0.62 -2.46
N ASP A 264 -22.89 1.71 -2.39
CA ASP A 264 -23.34 2.33 -1.13
C ASP A 264 -24.62 1.72 -0.58
N ARG A 265 -25.49 1.16 -1.44
CA ARG A 265 -26.65 0.41 -0.98
C ARG A 265 -26.23 -1.00 -0.58
N GLY A 266 -25.80 -1.15 0.67
CA GLY A 266 -25.84 -2.44 1.37
C GLY A 266 -27.21 -3.06 1.09
N GLN A 267 -27.23 -4.19 0.38
CA GLN A 267 -28.48 -4.87 0.06
C GLN A 267 -29.12 -5.34 1.36
N THR A 268 -30.09 -4.60 1.86
CA THR A 268 -31.09 -5.10 2.80
C THR A 268 -31.92 -6.13 2.05
N ARG A 269 -31.45 -7.38 2.02
CA ARG A 269 -32.28 -8.52 1.63
C ARG A 269 -32.74 -9.22 2.90
N THR A 270 -34.04 -9.09 3.15
CA THR A 270 -34.79 -9.83 4.17
C THR A 270 -34.62 -11.32 3.92
N TRP A 271 -34.03 -12.02 4.90
CA TRP A 271 -33.88 -13.47 4.88
C TRP A 271 -35.25 -14.15 4.99
N ARG A 272 -35.58 -15.03 4.04
CA ARG A 272 -36.53 -16.13 4.28
C ARG A 272 -35.72 -17.41 4.44
N SER A 273 -35.84 -17.99 5.63
CA SER A 273 -35.36 -19.31 6.00
C SER A 273 -35.84 -20.37 5.01
N LEU A 274 -34.91 -21.12 4.43
CA LEU A 274 -35.15 -22.49 4.01
C LEU A 274 -33.98 -23.35 4.50
N ALA A 275 -34.35 -24.31 5.35
CA ALA A 275 -33.51 -25.30 6.01
C ALA A 275 -32.70 -26.17 5.03
N PRO A 276 -31.61 -26.82 5.49
CA PRO A 276 -30.77 -27.65 4.66
C PRO A 276 -31.44 -29.00 4.36
N CYS A 277 -31.37 -29.43 3.11
CA CYS A 277 -31.53 -30.85 2.77
C CYS A 277 -30.15 -31.40 2.36
N VAL A 278 -29.65 -32.27 3.24
CA VAL A 278 -28.67 -33.37 3.12
C VAL A 278 -27.47 -33.16 2.20
#